data_AF-A0A8J3DKR3-F1
#
_entry.id   AF-A0A8J3DKR3-F1
#
_cell.length_a   1.000
_cell.length_b   1.000
_cell.length_c   1.000
_cell.angle_alpha   90.00
_cell.angle_beta   90.00
_cell.angle_gamma   90.00
#
_symmetry.space_group_name_H-M   'P 1'
#
loop_
_entity.id
_entity.type
_entity.pdbx_description
1 polymer ?
#
loop_
_entity_poly.entity_id
_entity_poly.type
_entity_poly.pdbx_seq_one_letter_code
_entity_poly.pdbx_strand_id
1 'polypeptide(L)'
;MTTSPRFRRFLQRAGFLALSLGLAGCSFTTPQSSLDPKGPVAREQLDLFYLTVWVCLGIFILVGGALVWVVIRFRERPGDDAKPMPSQGHGNPMIEIGLIGGSIFLLVIIAIPTLRAIWFTQGLPEDKPYYEESKLGTYIKGELAPEEKDNVLEINVYGWQWWFAFEYPQLGFTTANEFVMPVGKVVKFNLKGRDVIHSFWLPKLGGKVDIIPGRKNWLWLMADEEGYYFGQCAEYCGAAHAYMLFRAEVVSEDKFNEWVADYKQGAAAPSGFTAKPTAENPHPTNQDNWTAWAKQNAQDPQSLPQDDATKGAQVFMGKGKCIVCHTIDSSPAGGTIGPNLTKLGQRKSVAAGILNHYTEDGGLDEAKQAENLLNWVAYSHRYKPDNIMYYQMGAGLADLQYQGLTYADLSKVGITDKQLTSAGVSDEQLAELKANAGDPLTSIVSDQMTLRRIIKPLEDNDEKLAELAKVSGWLSPEEFKQVAVYLQSLK
;
A
#
# COMPACT_ATOMS: atom_id res chain seq x y z
N MET A 1 -43.24 5.72 -36.86
CA MET A 1 -42.82 7.11 -36.55
C MET A 1 -41.49 7.37 -37.25
N THR A 2 -41.50 8.16 -38.32
CA THR A 2 -40.30 8.51 -39.09
C THR A 2 -39.56 9.65 -38.38
N THR A 3 -38.37 9.37 -37.87
CA THR A 3 -37.53 10.41 -37.26
C THR A 3 -37.12 11.43 -38.32
N SER A 4 -37.25 12.72 -38.01
CA SER A 4 -36.95 13.78 -38.98
C SER A 4 -35.46 13.75 -39.38
N PRO A 5 -35.11 14.15 -40.62
CA PRO A 5 -33.73 14.17 -41.09
C PRO A 5 -32.81 15.02 -40.20
N ARG A 6 -33.36 16.06 -39.55
CA ARG A 6 -32.64 16.91 -38.59
C ARG A 6 -32.32 16.17 -37.29
N PHE A 7 -33.26 15.37 -36.78
CA PHE A 7 -33.05 14.57 -35.57
C PHE A 7 -32.01 13.45 -35.78
N ARG A 8 -32.01 12.81 -36.96
CA ARG A 8 -31.00 11.82 -37.34
C ARG A 8 -29.59 12.42 -37.45
N ARG A 9 -29.45 13.62 -38.03
CA ARG A 9 -28.16 14.35 -38.09
C ARG A 9 -27.69 14.79 -36.71
N PHE A 10 -28.61 15.17 -35.82
CA PHE A 10 -28.29 15.50 -34.43
C PHE A 10 -27.75 14.27 -33.67
N LEU A 11 -28.43 13.13 -33.75
CA LEU A 11 -27.96 11.87 -33.13
C LEU A 11 -26.61 11.41 -33.68
N GLN A 12 -26.37 11.55 -34.99
CA GLN A 12 -25.07 11.24 -35.59
C GLN A 12 -23.96 12.14 -35.07
N ARG A 13 -24.21 13.45 -34.96
CA ARG A 13 -23.23 14.42 -34.42
C ARG A 13 -22.98 14.20 -32.93
N ALA A 14 -24.02 13.91 -32.15
CA ALA A 14 -23.91 13.59 -30.73
C ALA A 14 -23.14 12.28 -30.50
N GLY A 15 -23.38 11.26 -31.34
CA GLY A 15 -22.62 10.00 -31.32
C GLY A 15 -21.15 10.19 -31.66
N PHE A 16 -20.84 11.00 -32.68
CA PHE A 16 -19.44 11.36 -33.00
C PHE A 16 -18.78 12.14 -31.87
N LEU A 17 -19.47 13.12 -31.28
CA LEU A 17 -18.95 13.91 -30.16
C LEU A 17 -18.67 13.04 -28.93
N ALA A 18 -19.60 12.16 -28.57
CA ALA A 18 -19.45 11.20 -27.47
C ALA A 18 -18.29 10.22 -27.70
N LEU A 19 -18.09 9.75 -28.94
CA LEU A 19 -16.96 8.91 -29.31
C LEU A 19 -15.63 9.67 -29.20
N SER A 20 -15.57 10.93 -29.67
CA SER A 20 -14.36 11.76 -29.53
C SER A 20 -14.05 12.16 -28.08
N LEU A 21 -15.07 12.38 -27.24
CA LEU A 21 -14.87 12.61 -25.80
C LEU A 21 -14.42 11.34 -25.07
N GLY A 22 -14.91 10.17 -25.48
CA GLY A 22 -14.46 8.87 -24.96
C GLY A 22 -13.00 8.54 -25.29
N LEU A 23 -12.47 9.09 -26.39
CA LEU A 23 -11.07 8.89 -26.81
C LEU A 23 -10.08 9.88 -26.15
N ALA A 24 -10.57 10.97 -25.54
CA ALA A 24 -9.72 12.03 -24.98
C ALA A 24 -9.25 11.80 -23.53
N GLY A 25 -9.68 10.72 -22.87
CA GLY A 25 -9.43 10.46 -21.44
C GLY A 25 -8.20 9.61 -21.08
N CYS A 26 -7.40 9.17 -22.05
CA CYS A 26 -6.28 8.26 -21.78
C CYS A 26 -5.00 9.02 -21.41
N SER A 27 -4.62 9.00 -20.12
CA SER A 27 -3.25 9.32 -19.71
C SER A 27 -2.44 8.03 -19.61
N PHE A 28 -1.42 7.90 -20.46
CA PHE A 28 -0.54 6.72 -20.50
C PHE A 28 0.62 6.82 -19.50
N THR A 29 0.78 7.94 -18.80
CA THR A 29 1.94 8.26 -17.98
C THR A 29 1.62 8.42 -16.49
N THR A 30 0.49 7.87 -16.04
CA THR A 30 0.14 7.88 -14.60
C THR A 30 1.19 7.11 -13.78
N PRO A 31 1.32 7.38 -12.46
CA PRO A 31 2.35 6.75 -11.63
C PRO A 31 2.32 5.21 -11.63
N GLN A 32 1.17 4.59 -11.92
CA GLN A 32 0.97 3.14 -11.97
C GLN A 32 0.64 2.60 -13.37
N SER A 33 0.90 3.36 -14.43
CA SER A 33 0.65 2.91 -15.80
C SER A 33 1.59 1.76 -16.18
N SER A 34 1.03 0.59 -16.51
CA SER A 34 1.78 -0.54 -17.08
C SER A 34 2.13 -0.32 -18.56
N LEU A 35 1.65 0.77 -19.17
CA LEU A 35 1.95 1.17 -20.54
C LEU A 35 3.15 2.13 -20.64
N ASP A 36 3.80 2.42 -19.51
CA ASP A 36 5.03 3.23 -19.40
C ASP A 36 6.12 2.42 -18.66
N PRO A 37 6.74 1.42 -19.32
CA PRO A 37 7.64 0.46 -18.69
C PRO A 37 9.01 1.07 -18.41
N LYS A 38 9.45 0.93 -17.16
CA LYS A 38 10.71 1.46 -16.63
C LYS A 38 11.67 0.36 -16.17
N GLY A 39 11.51 -0.83 -16.75
CA GLY A 39 12.35 -1.98 -16.48
C GLY A 39 12.20 -3.05 -17.56
N PRO A 40 13.14 -3.99 -17.66
CA PRO A 40 13.18 -4.98 -18.73
C PRO A 40 12.02 -5.97 -18.67
N VAL A 41 11.56 -6.35 -17.46
CA VAL A 41 10.40 -7.23 -17.28
C VAL A 41 9.12 -6.57 -17.80
N ALA A 42 8.84 -5.33 -17.41
CA ALA A 42 7.68 -4.60 -17.91
C ALA A 42 7.75 -4.36 -19.43
N ARG A 43 8.94 -4.09 -19.98
CA ARG A 43 9.12 -3.88 -21.43
C ARG A 43 8.80 -5.14 -22.24
N GLU A 44 9.33 -6.30 -21.83
CA GLU A 44 8.99 -7.58 -22.47
C GLU A 44 7.49 -7.89 -22.41
N GLN A 45 6.84 -7.57 -21.28
CA GLN A 45 5.38 -7.73 -21.14
C GLN A 45 4.60 -6.78 -22.05
N LEU A 46 5.06 -5.53 -22.20
CA LEU A 46 4.43 -4.53 -23.07
C LEU A 46 4.57 -4.90 -24.55
N ASP A 47 5.74 -5.38 -24.97
CA ASP A 47 6.00 -5.80 -26.35
C ASP A 47 5.09 -6.96 -26.74
N LEU A 48 4.92 -7.94 -25.85
CA LEU A 48 3.94 -9.02 -26.02
C LEU A 48 2.49 -8.54 -26.05
N PHE A 49 2.15 -7.59 -25.19
CA PHE A 49 0.82 -6.99 -25.17
C PHE A 49 0.51 -6.34 -26.52
N TYR A 50 1.42 -5.52 -27.06
CA TYR A 50 1.22 -4.87 -28.36
C TYR A 50 1.18 -5.87 -29.52
N LEU A 51 2.03 -6.90 -29.53
CA LEU A 51 1.93 -7.98 -30.50
C LEU A 51 0.53 -8.59 -30.52
N THR A 52 0.02 -8.93 -29.33
CA THR A 52 -1.32 -9.51 -29.15
C THR A 52 -2.40 -8.54 -29.63
N VAL A 53 -2.30 -7.26 -29.26
CA VAL A 53 -3.23 -6.20 -29.68
C VAL A 53 -3.27 -6.08 -31.21
N TRP A 54 -2.12 -6.09 -31.89
CA TRP A 54 -2.08 -5.99 -33.36
C TRP A 54 -2.67 -7.21 -34.06
N VAL A 55 -2.39 -8.42 -33.55
CA VAL A 55 -3.01 -9.66 -34.08
C VAL A 55 -4.53 -9.62 -33.89
N CYS A 56 -4.99 -9.30 -32.68
CA CYS A 56 -6.42 -9.17 -32.37
C CYS A 56 -7.09 -8.09 -33.22
N LEU A 57 -6.44 -6.94 -33.44
CA LEU A 57 -6.97 -5.87 -34.29
C LEU A 57 -7.09 -6.33 -35.74
N GLY A 58 -6.10 -7.06 -36.26
CA GLY A 58 -6.17 -7.64 -37.60
C GLY A 58 -7.36 -8.59 -37.76
N ILE A 59 -7.57 -9.49 -36.79
CA ILE A 59 -8.74 -10.39 -36.75
C ILE A 59 -10.04 -9.58 -36.67
N PHE A 60 -10.09 -8.57 -35.81
CA PHE A 60 -11.27 -7.72 -35.63
C PHE A 60 -11.64 -6.99 -36.92
N ILE A 61 -10.67 -6.41 -37.63
CA ILE A 61 -10.90 -5.75 -38.92
C ILE A 61 -11.35 -6.74 -39.97
N LEU A 62 -10.76 -7.93 -40.02
CA LEU A 62 -11.12 -8.96 -41.00
C LEU A 62 -12.54 -9.50 -40.76
N VAL A 63 -12.82 -9.98 -39.55
CA VAL A 63 -14.11 -10.59 -39.19
C VAL A 63 -15.20 -9.53 -39.13
N GLY A 64 -14.93 -8.40 -38.46
CA GLY A 64 -15.85 -7.27 -38.38
C GLY A 64 -16.12 -6.66 -39.75
N GLY A 65 -15.09 -6.52 -40.60
CA GLY A 65 -15.22 -6.05 -41.97
C GLY A 65 -16.04 -6.99 -42.85
N ALA A 66 -15.82 -8.30 -42.75
CA ALA A 66 -16.61 -9.30 -43.45
C ALA A 66 -18.08 -9.27 -43.00
N LEU A 67 -18.34 -9.17 -41.70
CA LEU A 67 -19.69 -9.05 -41.17
C LEU A 67 -20.39 -7.77 -41.65
N VAL A 68 -19.71 -6.63 -41.57
CA VAL A 68 -20.23 -5.35 -42.09
C VAL A 68 -20.52 -5.45 -43.58
N TRP A 69 -19.62 -6.06 -44.35
CA TRP A 69 -19.82 -6.29 -45.78
C TRP A 69 -21.04 -7.17 -46.04
N VAL A 70 -21.20 -8.29 -45.33
CA VAL A 70 -22.37 -9.19 -45.46
C VAL A 70 -23.66 -8.44 -45.15
N VAL A 71 -23.70 -7.73 -44.03
CA VAL A 71 -24.88 -6.96 -43.59
C VAL A 71 -25.25 -5.87 -44.59
N ILE A 72 -24.29 -5.23 -45.25
CA ILE A 72 -24.56 -4.20 -46.26
C ILE A 72 -24.97 -4.83 -47.61
N ARG A 73 -24.24 -5.85 -48.04
CA ARG A 73 -24.34 -6.41 -49.40
C ARG A 73 -25.56 -7.31 -49.58
N PHE A 74 -25.93 -8.07 -48.55
CA PHE A 74 -27.02 -9.05 -48.57
C PHE A 74 -28.24 -8.59 -47.77
N ARG A 75 -28.31 -7.31 -47.38
CA ARG A 75 -29.52 -6.75 -46.75
C ARG A 75 -30.71 -6.82 -47.69
N GLU A 76 -31.79 -7.42 -47.23
CA GLU A 76 -33.09 -7.37 -47.91
C GLU A 76 -33.62 -5.94 -47.96
N ARG A 77 -34.22 -5.55 -49.09
CA ARG A 77 -34.83 -4.23 -49.29
C ARG A 77 -36.33 -4.37 -49.46
N PRO A 78 -37.13 -3.32 -49.12
CA PRO A 78 -38.56 -3.33 -49.38
C PRO A 78 -38.86 -3.59 -50.86
N GLY A 79 -39.67 -4.61 -51.15
CA GLY A 79 -40.03 -5.03 -52.51
C GLY A 79 -39.18 -6.18 -53.09
N ASP A 80 -38.26 -6.76 -52.30
CA ASP A 80 -37.46 -7.92 -52.71
C ASP A 80 -38.21 -9.28 -52.61
N ASP A 81 -39.47 -9.28 -52.17
CA ASP A 81 -40.31 -10.47 -51.90
C ASP A 81 -40.46 -11.42 -53.11
N ALA A 82 -40.28 -10.91 -54.33
CA ALA A 82 -40.38 -11.67 -55.57
C ALA A 82 -39.04 -12.26 -56.06
N LYS A 83 -37.92 -12.03 -55.35
CA LYS A 83 -36.62 -12.57 -55.74
C LYS A 83 -36.57 -14.08 -55.49
N PRO A 84 -35.97 -14.86 -56.40
CA PRO A 84 -35.74 -16.28 -56.15
C PRO A 84 -34.86 -16.46 -54.91
N MET A 85 -35.09 -17.54 -54.16
CA MET A 85 -34.27 -17.88 -52.99
C MET A 85 -32.78 -17.92 -53.39
N PRO A 86 -31.87 -17.38 -52.54
CA PRO A 86 -30.45 -17.43 -52.81
C PRO A 86 -29.95 -18.88 -52.84
N SER A 87 -28.80 -19.12 -53.48
CA SER A 87 -28.19 -20.44 -53.55
C SER A 87 -27.98 -21.03 -52.15
N GLN A 88 -28.51 -22.23 -51.92
CA GLN A 88 -28.41 -22.95 -50.65
C GLN A 88 -27.15 -23.81 -50.67
N GLY A 89 -26.04 -23.27 -50.17
CA GLY A 89 -24.80 -24.00 -49.94
C GLY A 89 -24.64 -24.39 -48.47
N HIS A 90 -24.04 -25.54 -48.19
CA HIS A 90 -23.81 -26.02 -46.82
C HIS A 90 -22.40 -25.69 -46.26
N GLY A 91 -21.51 -25.12 -47.08
CA GLY A 91 -20.14 -24.79 -46.66
C GLY A 91 -19.14 -24.93 -47.80
N ASN A 92 -17.86 -24.73 -47.48
CA ASN A 92 -16.75 -24.97 -48.40
C ASN A 92 -15.56 -25.55 -47.61
N PRO A 93 -15.25 -26.85 -47.78
CA PRO A 93 -14.19 -27.51 -47.02
C PRO A 93 -12.82 -26.83 -47.13
N MET A 94 -12.50 -26.24 -48.28
CA MET A 94 -11.22 -25.55 -48.47
C MET A 94 -11.14 -24.25 -47.67
N ILE A 95 -12.27 -23.53 -47.53
CA ILE A 95 -12.35 -22.34 -46.68
C ILE A 95 -12.24 -22.75 -45.20
N GLU A 96 -12.95 -23.81 -44.80
CA GLU A 96 -12.92 -24.32 -43.42
C GLU A 96 -11.50 -24.73 -43.00
N ILE A 97 -10.80 -25.50 -43.83
CA ILE A 97 -9.39 -25.88 -43.61
C ILE A 97 -8.50 -24.64 -43.58
N GLY A 98 -8.73 -23.68 -44.49
CA GLY A 98 -7.99 -22.42 -44.54
C GLY A 98 -8.14 -21.58 -43.27
N LEU A 99 -9.36 -21.49 -42.72
CA LEU A 99 -9.64 -20.77 -41.47
C LEU A 99 -8.96 -21.45 -40.29
N ILE A 100 -9.02 -22.78 -40.18
CA ILE A 100 -8.32 -23.54 -39.13
C ILE A 100 -6.81 -23.32 -39.23
N GLY A 101 -6.24 -23.45 -40.43
CA GLY A 101 -4.80 -23.23 -40.65
C GLY A 101 -4.36 -21.80 -40.32
N GLY A 102 -5.15 -20.81 -40.73
CA GLY A 102 -4.92 -19.40 -40.39
C GLY A 102 -4.98 -19.14 -38.89
N SER A 103 -5.97 -19.70 -38.18
CA SER A 103 -6.07 -19.58 -36.72
C SER A 103 -4.87 -20.21 -36.00
N ILE A 104 -4.45 -21.41 -36.41
CA ILE A 104 -3.27 -22.08 -35.84
C ILE A 104 -2.02 -21.23 -36.06
N PHE A 105 -1.84 -20.70 -37.28
CA PHE A 105 -0.68 -19.86 -37.60
C PHE A 105 -0.63 -18.58 -36.75
N LEU A 106 -1.75 -17.89 -36.58
CA LEU A 106 -1.83 -16.70 -35.72
C LEU A 106 -1.54 -17.03 -34.24
N LEU A 107 -2.00 -18.19 -33.76
CA LEU A 107 -1.66 -18.65 -32.41
C LEU A 107 -0.17 -18.91 -32.24
N VAL A 108 0.50 -19.51 -33.25
CA VAL A 108 1.96 -19.74 -33.21
C VAL A 108 2.74 -18.42 -33.16
N ILE A 109 2.29 -17.39 -33.89
CA ILE A 109 2.88 -16.05 -33.87
C ILE A 109 2.89 -15.47 -32.45
N ILE A 110 1.81 -15.65 -31.69
CA ILE A 110 1.72 -15.17 -30.30
C ILE A 110 2.49 -16.10 -29.35
N ALA A 111 2.32 -17.42 -29.50
CA ALA A 111 2.80 -18.40 -28.55
C ALA A 111 4.33 -18.44 -28.42
N ILE A 112 5.08 -18.32 -29.52
CA ILE A 112 6.55 -18.40 -29.48
C ILE A 112 7.15 -17.25 -28.65
N PRO A 113 6.83 -15.97 -28.90
CA PRO A 113 7.24 -14.86 -28.04
C PRO A 113 6.74 -15.01 -26.60
N THR A 114 5.50 -15.46 -26.39
CA THR A 114 4.96 -15.69 -25.03
C THR A 114 5.82 -16.67 -24.23
N LEU A 115 6.19 -17.81 -24.82
CA LEU A 115 7.03 -18.79 -24.14
C LEU A 115 8.43 -18.25 -23.83
N ARG A 116 9.03 -17.45 -24.74
CA ARG A 116 10.32 -16.80 -24.49
C ARG A 116 10.25 -15.82 -23.32
N ALA A 117 9.21 -14.99 -23.26
CA ALA A 117 9.04 -14.06 -22.15
C ALA A 117 8.74 -14.78 -20.83
N ILE A 118 8.01 -15.90 -20.85
CA ILE A 118 7.81 -16.73 -19.64
C ILE A 118 9.16 -17.20 -19.12
N TRP A 119 10.04 -17.75 -19.97
CA TRP A 119 11.37 -18.16 -19.53
C TRP A 119 12.22 -17.01 -18.99
N PHE A 120 12.16 -15.84 -19.63
CA PHE A 120 12.86 -14.65 -19.17
C PHE A 120 12.36 -14.16 -17.79
N THR A 121 11.05 -14.17 -17.57
CA THR A 121 10.43 -13.64 -16.34
C THR A 121 10.45 -14.64 -15.18
N GLN A 122 10.46 -15.94 -15.46
CA GLN A 122 10.50 -17.01 -14.45
C GLN A 122 11.92 -17.50 -14.14
N GLY A 123 12.91 -17.11 -14.93
CA GLY A 123 14.33 -17.33 -14.65
C GLY A 123 15.01 -16.04 -14.21
N LEU A 124 16.05 -16.13 -13.37
CA LEU A 124 16.95 -14.99 -13.19
C LEU A 124 17.73 -14.77 -14.49
N PRO A 125 18.03 -13.51 -14.85
CA PRO A 125 18.66 -13.18 -16.13
C PRO A 125 20.18 -13.42 -16.11
N GLU A 126 20.64 -14.58 -15.65
CA GLU A 126 22.05 -14.94 -15.44
C GLU A 126 22.90 -14.85 -16.72
N ASP A 127 22.27 -14.99 -17.89
CA ASP A 127 22.92 -14.85 -19.20
C ASP A 127 23.10 -13.40 -19.66
N LYS A 128 22.60 -12.42 -18.88
CA LYS A 128 22.60 -11.00 -19.26
C LYS A 128 23.75 -10.25 -18.61
N PRO A 129 24.39 -9.29 -19.33
CA PRO A 129 25.52 -8.52 -18.79
C PRO A 129 25.19 -7.80 -17.48
N TYR A 130 23.98 -7.25 -17.36
CA TYR A 130 23.55 -6.52 -16.18
C TYR A 130 23.39 -7.42 -14.94
N TYR A 131 23.32 -8.75 -15.07
CA TYR A 131 23.24 -9.65 -13.92
C TYR A 131 24.55 -9.72 -13.15
N GLU A 132 25.69 -9.82 -13.84
CA GLU A 132 27.00 -9.84 -13.19
C GLU A 132 27.27 -8.54 -12.43
N GLU A 133 26.86 -7.40 -12.99
CA GLU A 133 26.93 -6.09 -12.34
C GLU A 133 25.95 -5.93 -11.17
N SER A 134 25.00 -6.86 -11.01
CA SER A 134 23.99 -6.87 -9.95
C SER A 134 24.37 -7.71 -8.74
N LYS A 135 25.50 -8.40 -8.78
CA LYS A 135 26.03 -9.14 -7.63
C LYS A 135 26.45 -8.16 -6.54
N LEU A 136 26.05 -8.40 -5.29
CA LEU A 136 26.27 -7.45 -4.20
C LEU A 136 27.74 -7.05 -4.02
N GLY A 137 28.67 -7.99 -4.24
CA GLY A 137 30.10 -7.74 -4.11
C GLY A 137 30.65 -6.71 -5.09
N THR A 138 29.92 -6.34 -6.14
CA THR A 138 30.37 -5.34 -7.11
C THR A 138 30.06 -3.91 -6.69
N TYR A 139 29.09 -3.70 -5.78
CA TYR A 139 28.56 -2.36 -5.51
C TYR A 139 28.26 -2.04 -4.04
N ILE A 140 28.13 -3.04 -3.16
CA ILE A 140 27.98 -2.80 -1.73
C ILE A 140 29.34 -2.53 -1.09
N LYS A 141 29.46 -1.40 -0.39
CA LYS A 141 30.70 -0.95 0.28
C LYS A 141 30.87 -1.49 1.71
N GLY A 142 29.84 -2.15 2.26
CA GLY A 142 29.83 -2.68 3.63
C GLY A 142 30.35 -4.12 3.76
N GLU A 143 30.44 -4.60 4.99
CA GLU A 143 30.72 -6.02 5.26
C GLU A 143 29.56 -6.90 4.79
N LEU A 144 29.88 -7.89 3.96
CA LEU A 144 28.99 -8.94 3.46
C LEU A 144 29.65 -10.29 3.73
N ALA A 145 28.85 -11.32 3.99
CA ALA A 145 29.38 -12.67 4.04
C ALA A 145 29.97 -13.04 2.65
N PRO A 146 31.06 -13.84 2.58
CA PRO A 146 31.69 -14.18 1.30
C PRO A 146 30.70 -14.77 0.28
N GLU A 147 29.77 -15.60 0.75
CA GLU A 147 28.73 -16.25 -0.04
C GLU A 147 27.68 -15.28 -0.59
N GLU A 148 27.48 -14.13 0.06
CA GLU A 148 26.49 -13.13 -0.36
C GLU A 148 27.01 -12.25 -1.50
N LYS A 149 28.33 -12.13 -1.63
CA LYS A 149 28.97 -11.28 -2.66
C LYS A 149 28.61 -11.69 -4.07
N ASP A 150 28.44 -12.99 -4.31
CA ASP A 150 28.13 -13.56 -5.62
C ASP A 150 26.61 -13.61 -5.92
N ASN A 151 25.78 -13.21 -4.96
CA ASN A 151 24.33 -13.17 -5.10
C ASN A 151 23.85 -11.76 -5.44
N VAL A 152 22.73 -11.67 -6.17
CA VAL A 152 21.99 -10.41 -6.33
C VAL A 152 21.32 -10.00 -5.00
N LEU A 153 20.88 -8.75 -4.93
CA LEU A 153 20.12 -8.28 -3.77
C LEU A 153 18.80 -9.05 -3.67
N GLU A 154 18.56 -9.67 -2.53
CA GLU A 154 17.29 -10.29 -2.18
C GLU A 154 16.51 -9.41 -1.20
N ILE A 155 15.22 -9.23 -1.47
CA ILE A 155 14.28 -8.58 -0.55
C ILE A 155 13.17 -9.57 -0.25
N ASN A 156 13.03 -9.94 1.02
CA ASN A 156 11.89 -10.72 1.49
C ASN A 156 10.70 -9.77 1.69
N VAL A 157 9.66 -9.97 0.89
CA VAL A 157 8.41 -9.21 0.96
C VAL A 157 7.38 -9.99 1.76
N TYR A 158 6.92 -9.41 2.86
CA TYR A 158 5.85 -9.99 3.68
C TYR A 158 4.54 -9.23 3.49
N GLY A 159 3.50 -9.94 3.06
CA GLY A 159 2.15 -9.40 2.99
C GLY A 159 1.39 -9.62 4.30
N TRP A 160 0.89 -8.52 4.88
CA TRP A 160 0.03 -8.48 6.06
C TRP A 160 -1.25 -7.72 5.73
N GLN A 161 -2.35 -7.97 6.44
CA GLN A 161 -3.54 -7.13 6.43
C GLN A 161 -3.24 -5.83 7.20
N TRP A 162 -3.07 -4.67 6.55
CA TRP A 162 -3.06 -4.37 5.11
C TRP A 162 -1.81 -3.54 4.77
N TRP A 163 -0.63 -4.12 4.92
CA TRP A 163 0.66 -3.43 4.76
C TRP A 163 1.75 -4.43 4.34
N PHE A 164 2.88 -3.92 3.84
CA PHE A 164 4.00 -4.74 3.40
C PHE A 164 5.24 -4.53 4.28
N ALA A 165 5.88 -5.61 4.70
CA ALA A 165 7.23 -5.55 5.28
C ALA A 165 8.28 -5.93 4.23
N PHE A 166 9.41 -5.25 4.25
CA PHE A 166 10.52 -5.47 3.32
C PHE A 166 11.79 -5.74 4.13
N GLU A 167 12.15 -7.02 4.23
CA GLU A 167 13.35 -7.47 4.93
C GLU A 167 14.49 -7.62 3.92
N TYR A 168 15.64 -7.05 4.27
CA TYR A 168 16.90 -7.14 3.53
C TYR A 168 17.79 -8.15 4.27
N PRO A 169 17.64 -9.47 4.05
CA PRO A 169 18.33 -10.48 4.84
C PRO A 169 19.85 -10.32 4.79
N GLN A 170 20.40 -10.03 3.61
CA GLN A 170 21.84 -9.83 3.40
C GLN A 170 22.38 -8.54 4.06
N LEU A 171 21.49 -7.59 4.38
CA LEU A 171 21.86 -6.33 5.01
C LEU A 171 21.44 -6.24 6.48
N GLY A 172 20.67 -7.22 6.98
CA GLY A 172 20.36 -7.38 8.41
C GLY A 172 19.31 -6.43 8.97
N PHE A 173 18.42 -5.85 8.15
CA PHE A 173 17.35 -4.96 8.64
C PHE A 173 16.03 -5.13 7.86
N THR A 174 14.95 -4.58 8.42
CA THR A 174 13.61 -4.62 7.82
C THR A 174 12.97 -3.25 7.84
N THR A 175 12.47 -2.80 6.68
CA THR A 175 11.60 -1.62 6.56
C THR A 175 10.15 -2.04 6.30
N ALA A 176 9.25 -1.08 6.19
CA ALA A 176 7.83 -1.30 5.95
C ALA A 176 7.25 -0.27 4.98
N ASN A 177 6.39 -0.73 4.08
CA ASN A 177 5.65 0.03 3.04
C ASN A 177 6.48 0.82 2.03
N GLU A 178 7.72 1.18 2.34
CA GLU A 178 8.66 1.79 1.41
C GLU A 178 9.96 1.02 1.48
N PHE A 179 10.50 0.65 0.32
CA PHE A 179 11.79 0.00 0.19
C PHE A 179 12.64 0.76 -0.83
N VAL A 180 13.96 0.69 -0.66
CA VAL A 180 14.93 1.33 -1.55
C VAL A 180 15.65 0.26 -2.37
N MET A 181 15.89 0.51 -3.64
CA MET A 181 16.72 -0.35 -4.50
C MET A 181 17.61 0.47 -5.43
N PRO A 182 18.78 -0.06 -5.82
CA PRO A 182 19.65 0.63 -6.76
C PRO A 182 19.15 0.52 -8.21
N VAL A 183 19.27 1.61 -8.96
CA VAL A 183 18.99 1.66 -10.41
C VAL A 183 19.94 0.73 -11.17
N GLY A 184 19.45 0.11 -12.24
CA GLY A 184 20.24 -0.75 -13.13
C GLY A 184 20.69 -2.09 -12.52
N LYS A 185 20.22 -2.43 -11.32
CA LYS A 185 20.53 -3.71 -10.66
C LYS A 185 19.31 -4.63 -10.59
N VAL A 186 19.55 -5.91 -10.81
CA VAL A 186 18.58 -6.99 -10.61
C VAL A 186 18.34 -7.16 -9.12
N VAL A 187 17.07 -7.12 -8.71
CA VAL A 187 16.64 -7.40 -7.34
C VAL A 187 15.65 -8.55 -7.37
N LYS A 188 15.91 -9.55 -6.52
CA LYS A 188 15.03 -10.72 -6.36
C LYS A 188 14.12 -10.49 -5.16
N PHE A 189 12.81 -10.60 -5.37
CA PHE A 189 11.80 -10.45 -4.33
C PHE A 189 11.26 -11.82 -3.94
N ASN A 190 11.53 -12.25 -2.71
CA ASN A 190 10.98 -13.47 -2.15
C ASN A 190 9.65 -13.15 -1.46
N LEU A 191 8.55 -13.73 -1.93
CA LEU A 191 7.18 -13.40 -1.55
C LEU A 191 6.66 -14.34 -0.46
N LYS A 192 6.29 -13.80 0.70
CA LYS A 192 5.91 -14.58 1.90
C LYS A 192 4.61 -14.05 2.54
N GLY A 193 3.57 -14.88 2.58
CA GLY A 193 2.28 -14.51 3.20
C GLY A 193 2.27 -14.73 4.71
N ARG A 194 1.68 -13.79 5.47
CA ARG A 194 1.57 -13.88 6.94
C ARG A 194 0.15 -14.13 7.44
N ASP A 195 -0.86 -13.80 6.64
CA ASP A 195 -2.27 -13.98 6.96
C ASP A 195 -3.06 -14.55 5.78
N VAL A 196 -3.60 -13.68 4.91
CA VAL A 196 -4.37 -14.04 3.73
C VAL A 196 -3.52 -13.96 2.46
N ILE A 197 -4.11 -14.30 1.32
CA ILE A 197 -3.46 -14.07 0.03
C ILE A 197 -3.36 -12.57 -0.26
N HIS A 198 -2.23 -12.16 -0.82
CA HIS A 198 -1.99 -10.81 -1.34
C HIS A 198 -1.34 -10.93 -2.73
N SER A 199 -1.02 -9.82 -3.37
CA SER A 199 -0.20 -9.84 -4.59
C SER A 199 0.72 -8.64 -4.66
N PHE A 200 2.01 -8.89 -4.89
CA PHE A 200 3.00 -7.84 -4.99
C PHE A 200 3.04 -7.33 -6.42
N TRP A 201 2.67 -6.06 -6.64
CA TRP A 201 2.66 -5.46 -7.96
C TRP A 201 3.30 -4.08 -7.99
N LEU A 202 4.31 -3.92 -8.84
CA LEU A 202 4.98 -2.66 -9.14
C LEU A 202 4.87 -2.37 -10.65
N PRO A 203 3.75 -1.79 -11.12
CA PRO A 203 3.31 -1.84 -12.52
C PRO A 203 4.32 -1.37 -13.56
N LYS A 204 5.08 -0.32 -13.24
CA LYS A 204 6.10 0.22 -14.16
C LYS A 204 7.32 -0.68 -14.32
N LEU A 205 7.61 -1.56 -13.35
CA LEU A 205 8.78 -2.42 -13.39
C LEU A 205 8.45 -3.85 -13.84
N GLY A 206 7.24 -4.34 -13.55
CA GLY A 206 6.78 -5.64 -14.02
C GLY A 206 5.41 -6.05 -13.53
N GLY A 207 4.96 -7.20 -14.04
CA GLY A 207 3.72 -7.87 -13.65
C GLY A 207 3.71 -8.32 -12.18
N LYS A 208 2.50 -8.61 -11.69
CA LYS A 208 2.27 -9.03 -10.30
C LYS A 208 2.61 -10.51 -10.09
N VAL A 209 3.01 -10.86 -8.87
CA VAL A 209 3.04 -12.24 -8.40
C VAL A 209 2.35 -12.32 -7.04
N ASP A 210 1.49 -13.32 -6.89
CA ASP A 210 0.69 -13.47 -5.70
C ASP A 210 1.54 -13.95 -4.52
N ILE A 211 1.31 -13.37 -3.35
CA ILE A 211 1.87 -13.78 -2.08
C ILE A 211 0.86 -14.74 -1.45
N ILE A 212 1.22 -16.03 -1.40
CA ILE A 212 0.33 -17.08 -0.91
C ILE A 212 0.90 -17.66 0.39
N PRO A 213 0.19 -17.58 1.52
CA PRO A 213 0.62 -18.17 2.78
C PRO A 213 0.99 -19.66 2.62
N GLY A 214 2.14 -20.04 3.17
CA GLY A 214 2.66 -21.40 3.09
C GLY A 214 3.29 -21.81 1.74
N ARG A 215 3.30 -20.93 0.73
CA ARG A 215 3.99 -21.18 -0.56
C ARG A 215 5.17 -20.23 -0.72
N LYS A 216 6.23 -20.74 -1.36
CA LYS A 216 7.37 -19.93 -1.79
C LYS A 216 7.08 -19.43 -3.20
N ASN A 217 6.88 -18.12 -3.34
CA ASN A 217 6.85 -17.44 -4.63
C ASN A 217 7.98 -16.42 -4.66
N TRP A 218 8.39 -16.05 -5.87
CA TRP A 218 9.37 -15.01 -6.07
C TRP A 218 9.15 -14.35 -7.43
N LEU A 219 9.73 -13.17 -7.60
CA LEU A 219 9.94 -12.55 -8.90
C LEU A 219 11.25 -11.79 -8.87
N TRP A 220 11.69 -11.30 -10.02
CA TRP A 220 12.81 -10.36 -10.10
C TRP A 220 12.36 -9.10 -10.83
N LEU A 221 12.92 -7.96 -10.43
CA LEU A 221 12.72 -6.67 -11.10
C LEU A 221 14.05 -5.94 -11.22
N MET A 222 14.10 -5.00 -12.17
CA MET A 222 15.17 -4.02 -12.33
C MET A 222 14.51 -2.72 -12.79
N ALA A 223 15.03 -1.59 -12.32
CA ALA A 223 14.61 -0.27 -12.76
C ALA A 223 15.67 0.36 -13.66
N ASP A 224 15.26 0.91 -14.79
CA ASP A 224 16.14 1.54 -15.78
C ASP A 224 16.48 3.00 -15.40
N GLU A 225 15.66 3.63 -14.55
CA GLU A 225 15.80 5.03 -14.14
C GLU A 225 15.53 5.21 -12.63
N GLU A 226 16.23 6.16 -12.01
CA GLU A 226 15.94 6.61 -10.64
C GLU A 226 14.53 7.19 -10.55
N GLY A 227 13.89 7.04 -9.39
CA GLY A 227 12.56 7.60 -9.20
C GLY A 227 11.78 6.98 -8.04
N TYR A 228 10.55 7.47 -7.86
CA TYR A 228 9.64 7.03 -6.82
C TYR A 228 8.45 6.28 -7.42
N TYR A 229 8.47 4.96 -7.30
CA TYR A 229 7.56 4.06 -8.00
C TYR A 229 6.41 3.59 -7.11
N PHE A 230 5.22 3.55 -7.70
CA PHE A 230 3.99 3.22 -6.98
C PHE A 230 3.67 1.74 -7.07
N GLY A 231 3.66 1.07 -5.92
CA GLY A 231 3.25 -0.32 -5.78
C GLY A 231 1.90 -0.49 -5.09
N GLN A 232 1.24 -1.62 -5.35
CA GLN A 232 -0.04 -1.95 -4.72
C GLN A 232 -0.24 -3.45 -4.53
N CYS A 233 -1.13 -3.78 -3.59
CA CYS A 233 -1.71 -5.12 -3.51
C CYS A 233 -2.67 -5.35 -4.68
N ALA A 234 -2.53 -6.48 -5.38
CA ALA A 234 -3.31 -6.82 -6.56
C ALA A 234 -4.06 -8.16 -6.44
N GLU A 235 -4.35 -8.58 -5.22
CA GLU A 235 -5.23 -9.72 -4.89
C GLU A 235 -6.10 -9.33 -3.69
N TYR A 236 -7.40 -9.63 -3.75
CA TYR A 236 -8.33 -9.13 -2.74
C TYR A 236 -8.02 -9.71 -1.35
N CYS A 237 -7.70 -8.84 -0.40
CA CYS A 237 -7.22 -9.22 0.94
C CYS A 237 -8.07 -8.66 2.10
N GLY A 238 -9.30 -8.20 1.82
CA GLY A 238 -10.26 -7.73 2.84
C GLY A 238 -10.61 -6.24 2.72
N ALA A 239 -11.18 -5.67 3.79
CA ALA A 239 -11.83 -4.35 3.76
C ALA A 239 -10.91 -3.19 3.35
N ALA A 240 -9.64 -3.22 3.74
CA ALA A 240 -8.66 -2.21 3.34
C ALA A 240 -7.76 -2.62 2.16
N HIS A 241 -8.20 -3.58 1.33
CA HIS A 241 -7.46 -4.04 0.14
C HIS A 241 -7.03 -2.88 -0.78
N ALA A 242 -7.95 -1.98 -1.14
CA ALA A 242 -7.67 -0.82 -2.00
C ALA A 242 -6.69 0.19 -1.37
N TYR A 243 -6.43 0.08 -0.07
CA TYR A 243 -5.56 0.96 0.71
C TYR A 243 -4.24 0.27 1.08
N MET A 244 -3.94 -0.89 0.51
CA MET A 244 -2.72 -1.64 0.73
C MET A 244 -1.71 -1.31 -0.37
N LEU A 245 -1.06 -0.15 -0.24
CA LEU A 245 -0.09 0.34 -1.20
C LEU A 245 1.33 0.28 -0.61
N PHE A 246 2.32 0.42 -1.49
CA PHE A 246 3.73 0.54 -1.10
C PHE A 246 4.47 1.39 -2.12
N ARG A 247 5.74 1.69 -1.84
CA ARG A 247 6.60 2.49 -2.72
C ARG A 247 7.97 1.85 -2.86
N ALA A 248 8.53 1.98 -4.05
CA ALA A 248 9.93 1.66 -4.31
C ALA A 248 10.65 2.97 -4.62
N GLU A 249 11.64 3.32 -3.81
CA GLU A 249 12.56 4.41 -4.11
C GLU A 249 13.78 3.84 -4.83
N VAL A 250 13.92 4.19 -6.11
CA VAL A 250 15.03 3.75 -6.94
C VAL A 250 16.06 4.86 -6.97
N VAL A 251 17.28 4.56 -6.52
CA VAL A 251 18.35 5.53 -6.33
C VAL A 251 19.65 5.08 -7.00
N SER A 252 20.62 5.98 -7.11
CA SER A 252 21.98 5.62 -7.51
C SER A 252 22.62 4.62 -6.53
N GLU A 253 23.63 3.90 -7.00
CA GLU A 253 24.43 2.99 -6.19
C GLU A 253 25.02 3.65 -4.94
N ASP A 254 25.56 4.86 -5.07
CA ASP A 254 26.14 5.61 -3.95
C ASP A 254 25.09 5.96 -2.90
N LYS A 255 23.93 6.50 -3.34
CA LYS A 255 22.81 6.81 -2.44
C LYS A 255 22.25 5.57 -1.77
N PHE A 256 22.22 4.43 -2.46
CA PHE A 256 21.80 3.16 -1.86
C PHE A 256 22.74 2.75 -0.73
N ASN A 257 24.06 2.84 -0.94
CA ASN A 257 25.04 2.56 0.11
C ASN A 257 24.96 3.52 1.30
N GLU A 258 24.78 4.82 1.04
CA GLU A 258 24.55 5.83 2.09
C GLU A 258 23.30 5.50 2.89
N TRP A 259 22.20 5.18 2.22
CA TRP A 259 20.94 4.78 2.86
C TRP A 259 21.10 3.50 3.69
N VAL A 260 21.79 2.48 3.19
CA VAL A 260 22.08 1.24 3.95
C VAL A 260 22.89 1.54 5.20
N ALA A 261 23.92 2.38 5.10
CA ALA A 261 24.76 2.76 6.22
C ALA A 261 23.99 3.58 7.27
N ASP A 262 23.10 4.49 6.84
CA ASP A 262 22.23 5.25 7.72
C ASP A 262 21.20 4.35 8.42
N TYR A 263 20.53 3.46 7.69
CA TYR A 263 19.51 2.57 8.26
C TYR A 263 20.09 1.66 9.35
N LYS A 264 21.31 1.12 9.12
CA LYS A 264 22.02 0.27 10.08
C LYS A 264 22.37 0.99 11.40
N GLN A 265 22.41 2.33 11.43
CA GLN A 265 22.60 3.07 12.68
C GLN A 265 21.36 3.03 13.57
N GLY A 266 20.20 2.62 13.05
CA GLY A 266 18.93 2.65 13.77
C GLY A 266 18.41 4.08 14.01
N ALA A 267 17.42 4.20 14.89
CA ALA A 267 16.86 5.50 15.24
C ALA A 267 17.67 6.18 16.34
N ALA A 268 17.87 7.50 16.21
CA ALA A 268 18.42 8.30 17.30
C ALA A 268 17.43 8.38 18.47
N ALA A 269 17.94 8.46 19.70
CA ALA A 269 17.13 8.77 20.87
C ALA A 269 16.57 10.22 20.78
N PRO A 270 15.39 10.51 21.35
CA PRO A 270 14.78 11.83 21.34
C PRO A 270 15.72 12.92 21.84
N SER A 271 15.55 14.13 21.29
CA SER A 271 16.27 15.36 21.70
C SER A 271 17.80 15.24 21.74
N GLY A 272 18.38 14.31 20.98
CA GLY A 272 19.83 14.09 20.95
C GLY A 272 20.38 13.62 22.29
N PHE A 273 19.58 12.89 23.07
CA PHE A 273 20.02 12.26 24.31
C PHE A 273 21.19 11.32 24.01
N THR A 274 22.41 11.83 24.19
CA THR A 274 23.66 11.11 23.90
C THR A 274 24.22 10.56 25.20
N ALA A 275 24.51 9.26 25.21
CA ALA A 275 25.29 8.68 26.28
C ALA A 275 26.65 9.39 26.31
N LYS A 276 27.11 9.78 27.51
CA LYS A 276 28.42 10.41 27.65
C LYS A 276 29.51 9.37 27.31
N PRO A 277 30.52 9.71 26.48
CA PRO A 277 31.67 8.83 26.26
C PRO A 277 32.34 8.46 27.58
N THR A 278 32.67 7.18 27.77
CA THR A 278 33.45 6.68 28.92
C THR A 278 34.79 6.12 28.45
N ALA A 279 35.66 5.78 29.40
CA ALA A 279 36.90 5.08 29.07
C ALA A 279 36.62 3.69 28.45
N GLU A 280 35.51 3.03 28.82
CA GLU A 280 35.10 1.74 28.23
C GLU A 280 34.32 1.89 26.90
N ASN A 281 33.62 3.00 26.69
CA ASN A 281 32.88 3.28 25.44
C ASN A 281 33.15 4.72 24.96
N PRO A 282 34.26 4.94 24.22
CA PRO A 282 34.63 6.27 23.72
C PRO A 282 33.75 6.74 22.55
N HIS A 283 33.01 5.84 21.89
CA HIS A 283 32.12 6.14 20.76
C HIS A 283 30.74 5.51 20.97
N PRO A 284 29.88 6.11 21.82
CA PRO A 284 28.56 5.57 22.09
C PRO A 284 27.69 5.47 20.84
N THR A 285 27.02 4.34 20.69
CA THR A 285 26.08 4.05 19.61
C THR A 285 24.67 4.57 19.92
N ASN A 286 23.76 4.52 18.94
CA ASN A 286 22.35 4.81 19.19
C ASN A 286 21.74 3.85 20.23
N GLN A 287 22.18 2.60 20.28
CA GLN A 287 21.75 1.65 21.31
C GLN A 287 22.20 2.09 22.71
N ASP A 288 23.41 2.63 22.85
CA ASP A 288 23.90 3.18 24.13
C ASP A 288 23.09 4.41 24.54
N ASN A 289 22.80 5.30 23.60
CA ASN A 289 21.97 6.49 23.79
C ASN A 289 20.58 6.11 24.32
N TRP A 290 19.92 5.15 23.68
CA TRP A 290 18.63 4.63 24.11
C TRP A 290 18.66 3.94 25.46
N THR A 291 19.72 3.19 25.76
CA THR A 291 19.90 2.52 27.06
C THR A 291 20.00 3.56 28.18
N ALA A 292 20.80 4.61 27.96
CA ALA A 292 20.94 5.70 28.91
C ALA A 292 19.61 6.48 29.08
N TRP A 293 18.91 6.76 27.97
CA TRP A 293 17.62 7.44 27.98
C TRP A 293 16.58 6.63 28.77
N ALA A 294 16.47 5.32 28.51
CA ALA A 294 15.50 4.44 29.16
C ALA A 294 15.75 4.34 30.67
N LYS A 295 17.02 4.27 31.08
CA LYS A 295 17.41 4.30 32.48
C LYS A 295 17.00 5.61 33.16
N GLN A 296 17.28 6.75 32.52
CA GLN A 296 16.90 8.07 33.06
C GLN A 296 15.38 8.21 33.14
N ASN A 297 14.67 7.80 32.09
CA ASN A 297 13.21 7.83 32.03
C ASN A 297 12.58 6.99 33.16
N ALA A 298 13.16 5.83 33.48
CA ALA A 298 12.66 4.97 34.55
C ALA A 298 12.94 5.53 35.96
N GLN A 299 14.04 6.28 36.14
CA GLN A 299 14.45 6.83 37.42
C GLN A 299 13.80 8.18 37.74
N ASP A 300 13.83 9.11 36.79
CA ASP A 300 13.29 10.46 36.90
C ASP A 300 12.78 10.94 35.52
N PRO A 301 11.55 10.57 35.12
CA PRO A 301 11.00 10.95 33.83
C PRO A 301 10.90 12.47 33.60
N GLN A 302 10.80 13.27 34.67
CA GLN A 302 10.65 14.73 34.58
C GLN A 302 11.98 15.44 34.32
N SER A 303 13.11 14.79 34.60
CA SER A 303 14.44 15.32 34.31
C SER A 303 14.82 15.30 32.83
N LEU A 304 14.11 14.50 32.01
CA LEU A 304 14.31 14.49 30.57
C LEU A 304 13.86 15.83 29.94
N PRO A 305 14.41 16.20 28.76
CA PRO A 305 13.92 17.35 28.01
C PRO A 305 12.40 17.30 27.83
N GLN A 306 11.73 18.43 28.09
CA GLN A 306 10.27 18.51 28.10
C GLN A 306 9.68 18.97 26.75
N ASP A 307 10.41 18.75 25.66
CA ASP A 307 9.95 18.98 24.29
C ASP A 307 8.97 17.89 23.82
N ASP A 308 8.23 18.19 22.75
CA ASP A 308 7.16 17.34 22.24
C ASP A 308 7.66 15.97 21.76
N ALA A 309 8.88 15.87 21.20
CA ALA A 309 9.42 14.59 20.73
C ALA A 309 9.78 13.68 21.91
N THR A 310 10.38 14.23 22.97
CA THR A 310 10.71 13.46 24.18
C THR A 310 9.45 12.98 24.90
N LYS A 311 8.46 13.86 25.07
CA LYS A 311 7.14 13.48 25.62
C LYS A 311 6.46 12.44 24.74
N GLY A 312 6.51 12.61 23.43
CA GLY A 312 5.98 11.67 22.45
C GLY A 312 6.60 10.28 22.57
N ALA A 313 7.91 10.18 22.78
CA ALA A 313 8.59 8.91 23.02
C ALA A 313 8.15 8.24 24.33
N GLN A 314 8.00 9.02 25.42
CA GLN A 314 7.45 8.52 26.69
C GLN A 314 6.04 7.97 26.51
N VAL A 315 5.19 8.68 25.77
CA VAL A 315 3.83 8.24 25.44
C VAL A 315 3.87 6.97 24.59
N PHE A 316 4.68 6.94 23.53
CA PHE A 316 4.84 5.80 22.62
C PHE A 316 5.23 4.50 23.36
N MET A 317 6.17 4.60 24.31
CA MET A 317 6.68 3.44 25.07
C MET A 317 5.84 3.10 26.30
N GLY A 318 5.18 4.10 26.90
CA GLY A 318 4.37 3.93 28.09
C GLY A 318 2.89 3.81 27.76
N LYS A 319 2.17 4.92 27.94
CA LYS A 319 0.71 4.98 27.90
C LYS A 319 0.10 4.51 26.57
N GLY A 320 0.72 4.89 25.45
CA GLY A 320 0.28 4.54 24.10
C GLY A 320 0.55 3.09 23.71
N LYS A 321 1.45 2.39 24.43
CA LYS A 321 1.83 0.98 24.20
C LYS A 321 2.23 0.65 22.74
N CYS A 322 2.59 1.65 21.95
CA CYS A 322 2.95 1.48 20.54
C CYS A 322 4.14 0.53 20.38
N ILE A 323 5.04 0.55 21.37
CA ILE A 323 6.20 -0.33 21.52
C ILE A 323 5.88 -1.83 21.48
N VAL A 324 4.66 -2.24 21.88
CA VAL A 324 4.25 -3.66 21.89
C VAL A 324 4.12 -4.19 20.47
N CYS A 325 3.65 -3.36 19.55
CA CYS A 325 3.38 -3.76 18.18
C CYS A 325 4.51 -3.36 17.23
N HIS A 326 5.17 -2.22 17.46
CA HIS A 326 6.12 -1.64 16.53
C HIS A 326 7.58 -1.82 16.96
N THR A 327 8.44 -2.05 15.98
CA THR A 327 9.90 -2.05 16.14
C THR A 327 10.46 -0.67 15.77
N ILE A 328 11.41 -0.20 16.55
CA ILE A 328 12.32 0.92 16.23
C ILE A 328 13.72 0.43 16.57
N ASP A 329 14.53 0.15 15.56
CA ASP A 329 15.86 -0.42 15.73
C ASP A 329 16.77 0.51 16.56
N SER A 330 17.64 -0.10 17.35
CA SER A 330 18.46 0.54 18.39
C SER A 330 17.70 1.06 19.63
N SER A 331 16.36 1.03 19.64
CA SER A 331 15.56 1.46 20.79
C SER A 331 15.04 0.26 21.60
N PRO A 332 14.44 0.48 22.79
CA PRO A 332 13.72 -0.56 23.52
C PRO A 332 12.51 -1.15 22.75
N ALA A 333 12.08 -0.52 21.66
CA ALA A 333 10.93 -0.97 20.90
C ALA A 333 11.23 -2.10 19.93
N GLY A 334 10.77 -3.31 20.28
CA GLY A 334 10.98 -4.54 19.52
C GLY A 334 9.69 -5.27 19.13
N GLY A 335 8.55 -4.58 19.06
CA GLY A 335 7.29 -5.20 18.67
C GLY A 335 7.30 -5.64 17.20
N THR A 336 6.81 -6.85 16.90
CA THR A 336 6.93 -7.45 15.55
C THR A 336 5.59 -7.61 14.82
N ILE A 337 4.52 -7.01 15.35
CA ILE A 337 3.16 -7.16 14.81
C ILE A 337 2.88 -6.08 13.75
N GLY A 338 3.28 -4.85 14.06
CA GLY A 338 3.10 -3.68 13.22
C GLY A 338 4.32 -3.38 12.34
N PRO A 339 4.18 -2.40 11.43
CA PRO A 339 5.28 -1.87 10.63
C PRO A 339 6.51 -1.49 11.46
N ASN A 340 7.71 -1.80 10.98
CA ASN A 340 8.95 -1.19 11.50
C ASN A 340 8.90 0.34 11.27
N LEU A 341 9.25 1.12 12.28
CA LEU A 341 9.19 2.58 12.29
C LEU A 341 10.56 3.27 12.40
N THR A 342 11.68 2.53 12.35
CA THR A 342 13.05 3.02 12.60
C THR A 342 13.38 4.34 11.89
N LYS A 343 12.99 4.46 10.62
CA LYS A 343 13.23 5.64 9.77
C LYS A 343 11.93 6.24 9.23
N LEU A 344 10.85 6.21 10.03
CA LEU A 344 9.53 6.67 9.59
C LEU A 344 9.53 8.14 9.14
N GLY A 345 10.35 8.98 9.77
CA GLY A 345 10.51 10.40 9.43
C GLY A 345 11.12 10.64 8.05
N GLN A 346 11.80 9.65 7.47
CA GLN A 346 12.32 9.73 6.10
C GLN A 346 11.29 9.28 5.05
N ARG A 347 10.22 8.59 5.45
CA ARG A 347 9.24 8.05 4.49
C ARG A 347 8.43 9.15 3.83
N LYS A 348 8.16 8.97 2.55
CA LYS A 348 7.41 9.89 1.69
C LYS A 348 5.90 9.66 1.70
N SER A 349 5.46 8.62 2.41
CA SER A 349 4.07 8.28 2.67
C SER A 349 3.90 7.53 4.00
N VAL A 350 2.69 7.57 4.56
CA VAL A 350 2.28 6.78 5.73
C VAL A 350 1.02 5.99 5.42
N ALA A 351 0.61 5.13 6.37
CA ALA A 351 -0.59 4.30 6.25
C ALA A 351 -0.60 3.36 5.03
N ALA A 352 0.54 2.75 4.73
CA ALA A 352 0.76 1.93 3.53
C ALA A 352 0.46 2.68 2.23
N GLY A 353 1.10 3.84 2.04
CA GLY A 353 1.11 4.57 0.78
C GLY A 353 -0.16 5.34 0.43
N ILE A 354 -1.16 5.43 1.32
CA ILE A 354 -2.40 6.17 1.04
C ILE A 354 -2.27 7.65 1.38
N LEU A 355 -1.57 7.98 2.46
CA LEU A 355 -1.32 9.35 2.88
C LEU A 355 0.07 9.73 2.38
N ASN A 356 0.09 10.45 1.26
CA ASN A 356 1.30 10.89 0.61
C ASN A 356 1.66 12.31 1.08
N HIS A 357 2.96 12.55 1.22
CA HIS A 357 3.56 13.84 1.56
C HIS A 357 4.92 13.97 0.88
N TYR A 358 5.03 13.42 -0.33
CA TYR A 358 6.15 13.71 -1.22
C TYR A 358 5.84 14.97 -2.04
N THR A 359 6.87 15.73 -2.34
CA THR A 359 6.78 16.92 -3.18
C THR A 359 6.89 16.55 -4.67
N GLU A 360 6.41 17.42 -5.57
CA GLU A 360 6.45 17.14 -7.03
C GLU A 360 7.87 16.90 -7.58
N ASP A 361 8.88 17.47 -6.93
CA ASP A 361 10.32 17.28 -7.22
C ASP A 361 10.92 16.02 -6.55
N GLY A 362 10.10 15.20 -5.88
CA GLY A 362 10.49 13.92 -5.30
C GLY A 362 11.09 14.00 -3.89
N GLY A 363 11.01 15.17 -3.24
CA GLY A 363 11.40 15.41 -1.85
C GLY A 363 10.30 15.07 -0.83
N LEU A 364 10.49 15.56 0.40
CA LEU A 364 9.61 15.32 1.55
C LEU A 364 8.93 16.64 1.97
N ASP A 365 7.61 16.65 2.01
CA ASP A 365 6.81 17.74 2.60
C ASP A 365 6.65 17.49 4.10
N GLU A 366 7.50 18.11 4.92
CA GLU A 366 7.50 17.91 6.37
C GLU A 366 6.21 18.41 7.04
N ALA A 367 5.59 19.48 6.54
CA ALA A 367 4.35 20.00 7.11
C ALA A 367 3.20 19.02 6.86
N LYS A 368 3.09 18.52 5.62
CA LYS A 368 2.09 17.52 5.27
C LYS A 368 2.34 16.18 5.95
N GLN A 369 3.60 15.80 6.13
CA GLN A 369 3.97 14.60 6.89
C GLN A 369 3.51 14.68 8.34
N ALA A 370 3.73 15.82 9.01
CA ALA A 370 3.28 16.03 10.39
C ALA A 370 1.76 15.89 10.52
N GLU A 371 1.02 16.53 9.60
CA GLU A 371 -0.43 16.43 9.51
C GLU A 371 -0.90 14.98 9.28
N ASN A 372 -0.30 14.29 8.29
CA ASN A 372 -0.63 12.91 7.94
C ASN A 372 -0.35 11.95 9.10
N LEU A 373 0.77 12.12 9.81
CA LEU A 373 1.12 11.30 10.97
C LEU A 373 0.14 11.50 12.11
N LEU A 374 -0.18 12.75 12.48
CA LEU A 374 -1.17 13.04 13.52
C LEU A 374 -2.52 12.41 13.17
N ASN A 375 -2.98 12.63 11.94
CA ASN A 375 -4.23 12.08 11.45
C ASN A 375 -4.24 10.54 11.46
N TRP A 376 -3.14 9.91 11.06
CA TRP A 376 -3.03 8.45 11.05
C TRP A 376 -3.02 7.88 12.47
N VAL A 377 -2.20 8.42 13.37
CA VAL A 377 -2.08 7.92 14.74
C VAL A 377 -3.38 8.14 15.52
N ALA A 378 -4.03 9.29 15.35
CA ALA A 378 -5.29 9.61 16.02
C ALA A 378 -6.51 8.93 15.40
N TYR A 379 -6.53 8.68 14.08
CA TYR A 379 -7.75 8.30 13.36
C TYR A 379 -7.53 7.24 12.26
N SER A 380 -6.64 6.28 12.46
CA SER A 380 -6.30 5.25 11.46
C SER A 380 -7.51 4.56 10.80
N HIS A 381 -8.58 4.31 11.56
CA HIS A 381 -9.84 3.69 11.09
C HIS A 381 -10.59 4.50 10.03
N ARG A 382 -10.43 5.83 10.02
CA ARG A 382 -11.04 6.69 9.00
C ARG A 382 -10.35 6.56 7.65
N TYR A 383 -9.08 6.16 7.67
CA TYR A 383 -8.26 5.99 6.47
C TYR A 383 -8.25 4.56 5.97
N LYS A 384 -8.26 3.58 6.89
CA LYS A 384 -8.25 2.15 6.57
C LYS A 384 -9.32 1.41 7.37
N PRO A 385 -10.43 1.03 6.71
CA PRO A 385 -11.46 0.18 7.32
C PRO A 385 -10.85 -1.10 7.89
N ASP A 386 -11.33 -1.51 9.07
CA ASP A 386 -10.90 -2.70 9.81
C ASP A 386 -9.39 -2.77 10.18
N ASN A 387 -8.63 -1.67 10.05
CA ASN A 387 -7.20 -1.68 10.39
C ASN A 387 -6.93 -2.23 11.80
N ILE A 388 -5.89 -3.07 11.90
CA ILE A 388 -5.58 -3.82 13.13
C ILE A 388 -4.68 -3.08 14.12
N MET A 389 -4.17 -1.89 13.77
CA MET A 389 -3.40 -1.04 14.71
C MET A 389 -4.22 -0.72 15.97
N TYR A 390 -5.53 -0.64 15.79
CA TYR A 390 -6.54 -0.28 16.78
C TYR A 390 -7.06 -1.48 17.60
N TYR A 391 -7.24 -2.64 16.96
CA TYR A 391 -7.99 -3.78 17.54
C TYR A 391 -7.32 -4.46 18.73
N GLN A 392 -6.05 -4.15 19.03
CA GLN A 392 -5.29 -4.92 20.01
C GLN A 392 -5.15 -4.29 21.41
N MET A 393 -5.31 -2.97 21.64
CA MET A 393 -4.91 -2.40 22.97
C MET A 393 -5.60 -1.12 23.53
N GLY A 394 -6.85 -0.78 23.20
CA GLY A 394 -7.66 0.06 24.11
C GLY A 394 -7.12 1.46 24.50
N ALA A 395 -6.24 2.07 23.67
CA ALA A 395 -5.34 3.14 24.11
C ALA A 395 -5.57 4.52 23.45
N GLY A 396 -6.54 4.68 22.55
CA GLY A 396 -6.71 5.94 21.81
C GLY A 396 -8.10 6.56 21.95
N LEU A 397 -8.24 7.89 21.83
CA LEU A 397 -9.57 8.55 21.73
C LEU A 397 -10.43 8.02 20.57
N ALA A 398 -9.83 7.38 19.57
CA ALA A 398 -10.55 6.62 18.55
C ALA A 398 -11.31 5.38 19.09
N ASP A 399 -11.03 4.89 20.31
CA ASP A 399 -11.83 3.87 21.01
C ASP A 399 -13.23 4.32 21.36
N LEU A 400 -13.49 5.63 21.25
CA LEU A 400 -14.85 6.11 21.21
C LEU A 400 -15.67 5.27 20.24
N GLN A 401 -15.15 4.93 19.05
CA GLN A 401 -15.99 4.32 18.04
C GLN A 401 -16.49 2.91 18.34
N TYR A 402 -15.72 1.97 18.91
CA TYR A 402 -16.21 0.57 18.87
C TYR A 402 -15.96 -0.38 20.04
N GLN A 403 -15.06 -0.19 21.02
CA GLN A 403 -14.79 -1.31 21.98
C GLN A 403 -14.35 -0.96 23.41
N GLY A 404 -13.92 0.27 23.73
CA GLY A 404 -13.34 0.57 25.04
C GLY A 404 -14.16 1.47 25.95
N LEU A 405 -15.10 2.25 25.41
CA LEU A 405 -15.85 3.25 26.17
C LEU A 405 -16.80 2.56 27.15
N THR A 406 -16.78 2.95 28.42
CA THR A 406 -17.65 2.38 29.46
C THR A 406 -18.71 3.39 29.92
N TYR A 407 -19.78 2.92 30.55
CA TYR A 407 -20.77 3.81 31.15
C TYR A 407 -20.15 4.68 32.27
N ALA A 408 -19.21 4.13 33.04
CA ALA A 408 -18.49 4.88 34.08
C ALA A 408 -17.70 6.05 33.49
N ASP A 409 -17.05 5.87 32.34
CA ASP A 409 -16.27 6.93 31.69
C ASP A 409 -17.17 8.04 31.16
N LEU A 410 -18.30 7.67 30.53
CA LEU A 410 -19.31 8.60 30.07
C LEU A 410 -19.88 9.46 31.20
N SER A 411 -20.17 8.84 32.35
CA SER A 411 -20.68 9.54 33.53
C SER A 411 -19.67 10.56 34.06
N LYS A 412 -18.37 10.22 34.08
CA LYS A 412 -17.30 11.11 34.55
C LYS A 412 -17.11 12.35 33.67
N VAL A 413 -17.42 12.25 32.37
CA VAL A 413 -17.36 13.40 31.42
C VAL A 413 -18.71 14.09 31.23
N GLY A 414 -19.66 13.84 32.12
CA GLY A 414 -20.95 14.54 32.16
C GLY A 414 -21.93 14.15 31.07
N ILE A 415 -21.81 12.96 30.47
CA ILE A 415 -22.86 12.39 29.63
C ILE A 415 -23.96 11.82 30.53
N THR A 416 -25.17 12.33 30.34
CA THR A 416 -26.34 11.97 31.16
C THR A 416 -27.11 10.78 30.58
N ASP A 417 -27.84 10.07 31.43
CA ASP A 417 -28.82 9.04 31.03
C ASP A 417 -29.75 9.50 29.91
N LYS A 418 -30.24 10.74 30.00
CA LYS A 418 -31.12 11.34 29.01
C LYS A 418 -30.45 11.46 27.63
N GLN A 419 -29.15 11.75 27.60
CA GLN A 419 -28.39 11.80 26.35
C GLN A 419 -28.18 10.41 25.76
N LEU A 420 -27.97 9.39 26.60
CA LEU A 420 -27.88 7.99 26.15
C LEU A 420 -29.20 7.49 25.56
N THR A 421 -30.32 7.72 26.24
CA THR A 421 -31.63 7.33 25.72
C THR A 421 -32.00 8.11 24.47
N SER A 422 -31.66 9.41 24.40
CA SER A 422 -31.83 10.21 23.17
C SER A 422 -30.97 9.72 22.00
N ALA A 423 -29.84 9.07 22.28
CA ALA A 423 -28.99 8.47 21.25
C ALA A 423 -29.54 7.14 20.70
N GLY A 424 -30.46 6.49 21.43
CA GLY A 424 -31.10 5.22 21.04
C GLY A 424 -30.90 4.05 22.01
N VAL A 425 -30.27 4.28 23.17
CA VAL A 425 -30.13 3.26 24.23
C VAL A 425 -31.49 3.05 24.91
N SER A 426 -32.01 1.82 24.95
CA SER A 426 -33.28 1.54 25.65
C SER A 426 -33.13 1.66 27.17
N ASP A 427 -34.23 1.82 27.90
CA ASP A 427 -34.19 1.86 29.37
C ASP A 427 -33.63 0.56 29.98
N GLU A 428 -33.88 -0.57 29.32
CA GLU A 428 -33.34 -1.88 29.68
C GLU A 428 -31.81 -1.92 29.50
N GLN A 429 -31.32 -1.49 28.33
CA GLN A 429 -29.89 -1.39 28.06
C GLN A 429 -29.22 -0.40 29.01
N LEU A 430 -29.84 0.73 29.33
CA LEU A 430 -29.31 1.71 30.27
C LEU A 430 -29.20 1.13 31.69
N ALA A 431 -30.19 0.35 32.14
CA ALA A 431 -30.13 -0.32 33.42
C ALA A 431 -29.00 -1.35 33.47
N GLU A 432 -28.81 -2.11 32.38
CA GLU A 432 -27.74 -3.11 32.26
C GLU A 432 -26.34 -2.46 32.18
N LEU A 433 -26.21 -1.34 31.47
CA LEU A 433 -24.98 -0.54 31.41
C LEU A 433 -24.61 0.03 32.79
N LYS A 434 -25.60 0.47 33.57
CA LYS A 434 -25.37 0.94 34.94
C LYS A 434 -24.94 -0.18 35.88
N ALA A 435 -25.54 -1.36 35.74
CA ALA A 435 -25.17 -2.53 36.52
C ALA A 435 -23.74 -3.00 36.20
N ASN A 436 -23.32 -2.85 34.93
CA ASN A 436 -22.01 -3.25 34.42
C ASN A 436 -21.18 -2.02 34.01
N ALA A 437 -21.10 -1.01 34.89
CA ALA A 437 -20.58 0.31 34.53
C ALA A 437 -19.12 0.33 34.02
N GLY A 438 -18.32 -0.68 34.34
CA GLY A 438 -16.94 -0.84 33.89
C GLY A 438 -16.76 -1.68 32.63
N ASP A 439 -17.83 -2.25 32.10
CA ASP A 439 -17.77 -3.05 30.87
C ASP A 439 -17.90 -2.13 29.64
N PRO A 440 -17.32 -2.54 28.49
CA PRO A 440 -17.51 -1.83 27.24
C PRO A 440 -18.98 -1.63 26.89
N LEU A 441 -19.37 -0.44 26.44
CA LEU A 441 -20.74 -0.16 25.98
C LEU A 441 -21.21 -1.18 24.94
N THR A 442 -20.29 -1.71 24.14
CA THR A 442 -20.55 -2.66 23.05
C THR A 442 -20.90 -4.06 23.50
N SER A 443 -20.73 -4.39 24.79
CA SER A 443 -21.24 -5.65 25.35
C SER A 443 -22.78 -5.66 25.40
N ILE A 444 -23.40 -4.48 25.49
CA ILE A 444 -24.84 -4.31 25.70
C ILE A 444 -25.50 -3.57 24.51
N VAL A 445 -24.80 -2.61 23.91
CA VAL A 445 -25.28 -1.83 22.75
C VAL A 445 -24.50 -2.26 21.51
N SER A 446 -25.08 -3.17 20.72
CA SER A 446 -24.47 -3.67 19.48
C SER A 446 -24.81 -2.83 18.24
N ASP A 447 -25.82 -1.96 18.32
CA ASP A 447 -26.20 -1.09 17.21
C ASP A 447 -25.17 0.03 16.99
N GLN A 448 -24.49 -0.09 15.86
CA GLN A 448 -23.42 0.82 15.44
C GLN A 448 -23.90 2.27 15.29
N MET A 449 -25.16 2.46 14.88
CA MET A 449 -25.72 3.79 14.65
C MET A 449 -26.00 4.51 15.99
N THR A 450 -26.47 3.77 16.98
CA THR A 450 -26.67 4.23 18.36
C THR A 450 -25.34 4.56 19.03
N LEU A 451 -24.34 3.65 18.94
CA LEU A 451 -23.00 3.93 19.44
C LEU A 451 -22.47 5.25 18.85
N ARG A 452 -22.53 5.42 17.52
CA ARG A 452 -22.07 6.65 16.86
C ARG A 452 -22.75 7.92 17.38
N ARG A 453 -24.03 7.86 17.74
CA ARG A 453 -24.77 9.00 18.29
C ARG A 453 -24.34 9.33 19.72
N ILE A 454 -23.98 8.34 20.53
CA ILE A 454 -23.41 8.53 21.88
C ILE A 454 -22.08 9.27 21.79
N ILE A 455 -21.27 8.89 20.80
CA ILE A 455 -19.87 9.32 20.64
C ILE A 455 -19.75 10.70 19.99
N LYS A 456 -20.56 10.97 18.98
CA LYS A 456 -20.44 12.18 18.16
C LYS A 456 -20.32 13.50 18.97
N PRO A 457 -21.10 13.73 20.04
CA PRO A 457 -20.95 14.92 20.88
C PRO A 457 -19.60 15.03 21.62
N LEU A 458 -18.91 13.91 21.83
CA LEU A 458 -17.56 13.88 22.37
C LEU A 458 -16.55 14.21 21.26
N GLU A 459 -16.68 13.61 20.06
CA GLU A 459 -15.82 13.92 18.91
C GLU A 459 -15.85 15.40 18.50
N ASP A 460 -17.01 16.04 18.63
CA ASP A 460 -17.21 17.45 18.25
C ASP A 460 -16.74 18.44 19.35
N ASN A 461 -16.15 17.98 20.47
CA ASN A 461 -15.74 18.81 21.60
C ASN A 461 -14.37 18.39 22.19
N ASP A 462 -13.32 19.15 21.87
CA ASP A 462 -11.94 18.88 22.28
C ASP A 462 -11.72 18.89 23.80
N GLU A 463 -12.43 19.75 24.54
CA GLU A 463 -12.33 19.80 26.02
C GLU A 463 -12.85 18.50 26.63
N LYS A 464 -13.99 18.00 26.14
CA LYS A 464 -14.56 16.74 26.60
C LYS A 464 -13.69 15.53 26.23
N LEU A 465 -13.06 15.55 25.05
CA LEU A 465 -12.09 14.52 24.68
C LEU A 465 -10.87 14.54 25.61
N ALA A 466 -10.38 15.71 25.95
CA ALA A 466 -9.26 15.86 26.89
C ALA A 466 -9.64 15.39 28.30
N GLU A 467 -10.86 15.67 28.77
CA GLU A 467 -11.37 15.15 30.05
C GLU A 467 -11.57 13.64 30.03
N LEU A 468 -12.12 13.09 28.94
CA LEU A 468 -12.30 11.65 28.76
C LEU A 468 -10.96 10.92 28.84
N ALA A 469 -9.95 11.43 28.13
CA ALA A 469 -8.59 10.87 28.14
C ALA A 469 -7.99 10.82 29.56
N LYS A 470 -8.27 11.82 30.41
CA LYS A 470 -7.80 11.82 31.81
C LYS A 470 -8.44 10.71 32.65
N VAL A 471 -9.70 10.40 32.40
CA VAL A 471 -10.47 9.47 33.25
C VAL A 471 -10.48 8.02 32.75
N SER A 472 -10.24 7.81 31.45
CA SER A 472 -10.18 6.48 30.82
C SER A 472 -8.75 5.94 30.70
N GLY A 473 -7.73 6.80 30.85
CA GLY A 473 -6.33 6.45 30.59
C GLY A 473 -5.96 6.43 29.10
N TRP A 474 -6.83 6.92 28.22
CA TRP A 474 -6.57 7.06 26.78
C TRP A 474 -5.64 8.22 26.47
N LEU A 475 -4.97 8.17 25.32
CA LEU A 475 -4.19 9.29 24.82
C LEU A 475 -5.09 10.51 24.54
N SER A 476 -4.73 11.66 25.10
CA SER A 476 -5.32 12.97 24.82
C SER A 476 -4.90 13.48 23.43
N PRO A 477 -5.59 14.51 22.87
CA PRO A 477 -5.22 15.08 21.57
C PRO A 477 -3.78 15.60 21.53
N GLU A 478 -3.30 16.17 22.64
CA GLU A 478 -1.93 16.64 22.77
C GLU A 478 -0.92 15.49 22.81
N GLU A 479 -1.23 14.38 23.51
CA GLU A 479 -0.38 13.19 23.51
C GLU A 479 -0.29 12.55 22.12
N PHE A 480 -1.38 12.54 21.34
CA PHE A 480 -1.34 12.12 19.93
C PHE A 480 -0.41 12.98 19.07
N LYS A 481 -0.50 14.30 19.24
CA LYS A 481 0.39 15.24 18.57
C LYS A 481 1.84 15.01 18.95
N GLN A 482 2.14 14.81 20.23
CA GLN A 482 3.49 14.50 20.70
C GLN A 482 4.03 13.19 20.10
N VAL A 483 3.22 12.13 20.05
CA VAL A 483 3.60 10.88 19.38
C VAL A 483 3.87 11.11 17.89
N ALA A 484 3.04 11.90 17.19
CA ALA A 484 3.27 12.23 15.79
C ALA A 484 4.57 13.00 15.56
N VAL A 485 4.89 13.97 16.43
CA VAL A 485 6.16 14.72 16.40
C VAL A 485 7.35 13.79 16.66
N TYR A 486 7.24 12.89 17.64
CA TYR A 486 8.27 11.88 17.90
C TYR A 486 8.50 10.98 16.67
N LEU A 487 7.42 10.46 16.08
CA LEU A 487 7.48 9.61 14.89
C LEU A 487 8.09 10.33 13.69
N GLN A 488 7.80 11.62 13.51
CA GLN A 488 8.42 12.46 12.49
C GLN A 488 9.92 12.67 12.73
N SER A 489 10.36 12.69 13.99
CA SER A 489 11.76 12.87 14.35
C SER A 489 12.65 11.65 14.06
N LEU A 490 12.07 10.48 13.75
CA LEU A 490 12.78 9.24 13.42
C LEU A 490 13.37 9.31 12.01
N LYS A 491 14.39 10.14 11.85
CA LYS A 491 15.19 10.30 10.64
C LYS A 491 16.50 9.53 10.68
#